data_AF-D9W9L2-F1
#
_entry.id   AF-D9W9L2-F1
#
_cell.length_a   1.000
_cell.length_b   1.000
_cell.length_c   1.000
_cell.angle_alpha   90.00
_cell.angle_beta   90.00
_cell.angle_gamma   90.00
#
_symmetry.space_group_name_H-M   'P 1'
#
loop_
_entity.id
_entity.type
_entity.pdbx_description
1 polymer ?
#
loop_
_entity_poly.entity_id
_entity_poly.type
_entity_poly.pdbx_seq_one_letter_code
_entity_poly.pdbx_strand_id
1 'polypeptide(L)'
;MSAPRAFTAERARRPRHRESGPNAGLVTDPGSPWVGVGACTGRPGCAKSLADVRAHAARAVAGAPRSPDTPQGSGDARQDSPDAPPVYFSGCERRCGHPGGRWVDALAISGTDYRLTVRDAREPDGVTDAGATDVAAEQLADAVATARGTA
;
A
#
# COMPACT_ATOMS: atom_id res chain seq x y z
N MET A 1 -32.46 -42.56 -6.68
CA MET A 1 -31.97 -41.62 -7.71
C MET A 1 -32.62 -40.26 -7.44
N SER A 2 -31.92 -39.35 -6.76
CA SER A 2 -32.39 -37.98 -6.49
C SER A 2 -31.80 -37.02 -7.52
N ALA A 3 -32.65 -36.21 -8.14
CA ALA A 3 -32.22 -35.14 -9.04
C ALA A 3 -31.63 -33.95 -8.26
N PRO A 4 -30.60 -33.25 -8.79
CA PRO A 4 -30.08 -32.06 -8.15
C PRO A 4 -31.04 -30.86 -8.38
N ARG A 5 -31.29 -30.09 -7.32
CA ARG A 5 -32.01 -28.81 -7.41
C ARG A 5 -31.06 -27.73 -7.94
N ALA A 6 -31.35 -27.19 -9.11
CA ALA A 6 -30.65 -26.02 -9.64
C ALA A 6 -30.96 -24.79 -8.76
N PHE A 7 -29.92 -24.18 -8.21
CA PHE A 7 -30.02 -22.89 -7.52
C PHE A 7 -29.82 -21.78 -8.54
N THR A 8 -30.90 -21.27 -9.12
CA THR A 8 -30.85 -20.08 -9.98
C THR A 8 -30.70 -18.83 -9.11
N ALA A 9 -29.46 -18.39 -8.92
CA ALA A 9 -29.18 -17.10 -8.30
C ALA A 9 -29.40 -15.98 -9.33
N GLU A 10 -30.58 -15.36 -9.30
CA GLU A 10 -30.85 -14.10 -10.00
C GLU A 10 -29.92 -13.01 -9.43
N ARG A 11 -28.92 -12.58 -10.20
CA ARG A 11 -28.08 -11.42 -9.82
C ARG A 11 -28.87 -10.14 -10.04
N ALA A 12 -29.55 -9.67 -9.00
CA ALA A 12 -30.06 -8.30 -8.97
C ALA A 12 -28.89 -7.31 -9.15
N ARG A 13 -28.97 -6.45 -10.17
CA ARG A 13 -27.98 -5.42 -10.46
C ARG A 13 -27.97 -4.40 -9.33
N ARG A 14 -26.93 -4.41 -8.50
CA ARG A 14 -26.76 -3.41 -7.42
C ARG A 14 -26.70 -2.00 -8.03
N PRO A 15 -27.40 -1.00 -7.45
CA PRO A 15 -27.26 0.38 -7.88
C PRO A 15 -25.79 0.81 -7.76
N ARG A 16 -25.30 1.58 -8.74
CA ARG A 16 -23.93 2.11 -8.72
C ARG A 16 -23.85 3.12 -7.58
N HIS A 17 -22.99 2.88 -6.58
CA HIS A 17 -22.74 3.76 -5.44
C HIS A 17 -21.99 5.05 -5.85
N ARG A 18 -22.57 5.85 -6.76
CA ARG A 18 -21.91 7.06 -7.31
C ARG A 18 -22.29 8.35 -6.59
N GLU A 19 -23.02 8.26 -5.47
CA GLU A 19 -23.45 9.42 -4.69
C GLU A 19 -22.73 9.46 -3.33
N SER A 20 -21.40 9.43 -3.35
CA SER A 20 -20.62 9.97 -2.25
C SER A 20 -20.30 11.41 -2.60
N GLY A 21 -21.07 12.36 -2.05
CA GLY A 21 -20.75 13.78 -2.19
C GLY A 21 -19.40 14.12 -1.54
N PRO A 22 -18.81 15.30 -1.85
CA PRO A 22 -17.50 15.72 -1.33
C PRO A 22 -17.41 15.82 0.21
N ASN A 23 -18.52 15.67 0.92
CA ASN A 23 -18.61 15.74 2.38
C ASN A 23 -18.58 14.37 3.08
N ALA A 24 -18.35 13.28 2.36
CA ALA A 24 -18.25 11.94 2.95
C ALA A 24 -16.93 11.70 3.72
N GLY A 25 -16.01 12.68 3.74
CA GLY A 25 -14.69 12.53 4.37
C GLY A 25 -13.76 11.55 3.63
N LEU A 26 -14.07 11.23 2.38
CA LEU A 26 -13.28 10.32 1.55
C LEU A 26 -12.18 11.09 0.82
N VAL A 27 -10.96 10.53 0.83
CA VAL A 27 -9.86 11.02 0.00
C VAL A 27 -10.10 10.56 -1.43
N THR A 28 -10.57 11.46 -2.28
CA THR A 28 -10.86 11.17 -3.72
C THR A 28 -9.98 11.96 -4.68
N ASP A 29 -9.07 12.79 -4.16
CA ASP A 29 -8.12 13.56 -4.98
C ASP A 29 -7.04 12.63 -5.55
N PRO A 30 -6.89 12.52 -6.88
CA PRO A 30 -5.82 11.72 -7.50
C PRO A 30 -4.41 12.25 -7.20
N GLY A 31 -4.27 13.53 -6.80
CA GLY A 31 -3.00 14.11 -6.33
C GLY A 31 -2.70 13.85 -4.86
N SER A 32 -3.50 13.04 -4.17
CA SER A 32 -3.32 12.78 -2.74
C SER A 32 -2.02 12.03 -2.47
N PRO A 33 -1.23 12.43 -1.44
CA PRO A 33 0.00 11.74 -1.07
C PRO A 33 -0.27 10.32 -0.52
N TRP A 34 -1.54 9.98 -0.27
CA TRP A 34 -1.98 8.63 0.08
C TRP A 34 -2.07 7.66 -1.11
N VAL A 35 -1.97 8.14 -2.35
CA VAL A 35 -2.01 7.27 -3.54
C VAL A 35 -0.80 6.33 -3.55
N GLY A 36 -1.09 5.04 -3.66
CA GLY A 36 -0.07 3.98 -3.67
C GLY A 36 0.56 3.67 -2.30
N VAL A 37 -0.04 4.13 -1.20
CA VAL A 37 0.43 3.84 0.17
C VAL A 37 -0.47 2.78 0.82
N GLY A 38 0.13 1.70 1.30
CA GLY A 38 -0.57 0.66 2.07
C GLY A 38 0.18 0.27 3.34
N ALA A 39 -0.52 -0.38 4.28
CA ALA A 39 0.10 -0.93 5.48
C ALA A 39 -0.70 -2.10 6.02
N CYS A 40 -0.01 -3.08 6.62
CA CYS A 40 -0.70 -4.13 7.35
C CYS A 40 -1.31 -3.59 8.67
N THR A 41 -1.97 -4.44 9.46
CA THR A 41 -2.61 -4.03 10.72
C THR A 41 -1.63 -3.37 11.70
N GLY A 42 -0.39 -3.84 11.77
CA GLY A 42 0.61 -3.29 12.68
C GLY A 42 0.31 -3.49 14.17
N ARG A 43 1.13 -2.89 15.02
CA ARG A 43 0.77 -2.68 16.43
C ARG A 43 -0.28 -1.57 16.53
N PRO A 44 -1.17 -1.60 17.54
CA PRO A 44 -1.31 -2.63 18.56
C PRO A 44 -2.13 -3.86 18.10
N GLY A 45 -2.72 -3.84 16.90
CA GLY A 45 -3.69 -4.86 16.46
C GLY A 45 -3.11 -6.22 16.04
N CYS A 46 -1.79 -6.34 15.87
CA CYS A 46 -1.11 -7.57 15.51
C CYS A 46 0.07 -7.83 16.47
N ALA A 47 -0.02 -8.89 17.27
CA ALA A 47 1.03 -9.27 18.23
C ALA A 47 2.37 -9.65 17.58
N LYS A 48 2.37 -9.98 16.28
CA LYS A 48 3.59 -10.31 15.52
C LYS A 48 4.28 -9.09 14.93
N SER A 49 3.62 -7.94 14.96
CA SER A 49 4.18 -6.71 14.41
C SER A 49 5.17 -6.09 15.37
N LEU A 50 6.30 -5.62 14.85
CA LEU A 50 7.34 -4.94 15.62
C LEU A 50 7.00 -3.45 15.84
N ALA A 51 6.34 -2.82 14.86
CA ALA A 51 6.01 -1.39 14.86
C ALA A 51 4.51 -1.10 14.66
N ASP A 52 4.10 0.12 14.99
CA ASP A 52 2.81 0.71 14.57
C ASP A 52 2.96 1.27 13.15
N VAL A 53 2.93 0.35 12.18
CA VAL A 53 3.17 0.69 10.77
C VAL A 53 2.14 1.64 10.18
N ARG A 54 0.92 1.69 10.73
CA ARG A 54 -0.13 2.60 10.25
C ARG A 54 0.16 4.02 10.71
N ALA A 55 0.59 4.21 11.96
CA ALA A 55 1.05 5.51 12.44
C ALA A 55 2.31 5.97 11.67
N HIS A 56 3.24 5.06 11.39
CA HIS A 56 4.46 5.40 10.65
C HIS A 56 4.16 5.76 9.19
N ALA A 57 3.27 5.03 8.52
CA ALA A 57 2.79 5.38 7.18
C ALA A 57 2.15 6.78 7.15
N ALA A 58 1.30 7.09 8.14
CA ALA A 58 0.67 8.42 8.24
C ALA A 58 1.70 9.54 8.41
N ARG A 59 2.75 9.34 9.21
CA ARG A 59 3.85 10.31 9.35
C ARG A 59 4.64 10.47 8.06
N ALA A 60 4.95 9.37 7.38
CA ALA A 60 5.65 9.40 6.10
C ALA A 60 4.87 10.19 5.04
N VAL A 61 3.55 10.01 4.97
CA VAL A 61 2.66 10.75 4.06
C VAL A 61 2.52 12.22 4.46
N ALA A 62 2.46 12.54 5.76
CA ALA A 62 2.36 13.92 6.23
C ALA A 62 3.62 14.77 5.93
N GLY A 63 4.78 14.13 5.82
CA GLY A 63 6.05 14.77 5.43
C GLY A 63 6.27 14.87 3.92
N ALA A 64 5.49 14.16 3.09
CA ALA A 64 5.67 14.15 1.65
C ALA A 64 5.16 15.46 1.01
N PRO A 65 5.92 16.08 0.10
CA PRO A 65 5.41 17.20 -0.69
C PRO A 65 4.24 16.73 -1.56
N ARG A 66 3.20 17.56 -1.68
CA ARG A 66 2.12 17.31 -2.65
C ARG A 66 2.71 17.48 -4.04
N SER A 67 2.74 16.43 -4.86
CA SER A 67 3.10 16.58 -6.28
C SER A 67 1.98 17.32 -7.01
N PRO A 68 2.24 18.50 -7.59
CA PRO A 68 1.24 19.21 -8.39
C PRO A 68 1.00 18.55 -9.77
N ASP A 69 1.89 17.65 -10.21
CA ASP A 69 1.96 17.17 -11.60
C ASP A 69 1.48 15.73 -11.82
N THR A 70 0.75 15.12 -10.88
CA THR A 70 0.17 13.78 -11.14
C THR A 70 -0.95 13.89 -12.18
N PRO A 71 -0.85 13.24 -13.36
CA PRO A 71 -1.94 13.24 -14.32
C PRO A 71 -3.19 12.66 -13.66
N GLN A 72 -4.35 13.29 -13.87
CA GLN A 72 -5.62 12.79 -13.34
C GLN A 72 -5.94 11.43 -13.98
N GLY A 73 -5.54 10.35 -13.32
CA GLY A 73 -5.92 9.00 -13.70
C GLY A 73 -7.43 8.83 -13.55
N SER A 74 -8.10 8.45 -14.64
CA SER A 74 -9.47 7.94 -14.58
C SER A 74 -9.49 6.73 -13.62
N GLY A 75 -10.42 6.71 -12.68
CA GLY A 75 -10.52 5.76 -11.54
C GLY A 75 -10.73 4.28 -11.88
N ASP A 76 -10.21 3.84 -13.03
CA ASP A 76 -10.20 2.47 -13.55
C ASP A 76 -8.78 1.87 -13.46
N ALA A 77 -7.80 2.66 -13.04
CA ALA A 77 -6.43 2.22 -12.82
C ALA A 77 -6.41 1.21 -11.66
N ARG A 78 -6.32 -0.07 -12.02
CA ARG A 78 -5.60 -1.03 -11.18
C ARG A 78 -4.23 -0.46 -10.84
N GLN A 79 -3.57 -1.03 -9.84
CA GLN A 79 -2.21 -0.72 -9.32
C GLN A 79 -1.06 -0.67 -10.37
N ASP A 80 -1.36 -0.52 -11.65
CA ASP A 80 -0.47 -0.48 -12.81
C ASP A 80 -0.22 0.96 -13.31
N SER A 81 -0.43 2.00 -12.49
CA SER A 81 0.04 3.36 -12.85
C SER A 81 1.58 3.36 -12.89
N PRO A 82 2.21 3.70 -14.03
CA PRO A 82 3.61 3.38 -14.31
C PRO A 82 4.66 4.30 -13.67
N ASP A 83 4.28 5.42 -13.03
CA ASP A 83 5.25 6.47 -12.72
C ASP A 83 6.00 6.26 -11.38
N ALA A 84 5.40 5.60 -10.38
CA ALA A 84 6.08 5.27 -9.12
C ALA A 84 5.50 4.00 -8.48
N PRO A 85 6.33 3.02 -8.03
CA PRO A 85 5.83 1.83 -7.36
C PRO A 85 5.06 2.18 -6.08
N PRO A 86 4.02 1.41 -5.71
CA PRO A 86 3.37 1.56 -4.41
C PRO A 86 4.36 1.24 -3.29
N VAL A 87 4.20 1.91 -2.15
CA VAL A 87 4.91 1.59 -0.90
C VAL A 87 3.97 0.87 0.06
N TYR A 88 4.51 -0.09 0.79
CA TYR A 88 3.77 -0.79 1.81
C TYR A 88 4.57 -1.00 3.09
N PHE A 89 3.95 -0.65 4.21
CA PHE A 89 4.56 -0.76 5.52
C PHE A 89 4.20 -2.11 6.17
N SER A 90 5.20 -2.97 6.25
CA SER A 90 5.12 -4.33 6.76
C SER A 90 5.61 -4.39 8.20
N GLY A 91 4.75 -4.77 9.13
CA GLY A 91 5.11 -4.82 10.56
C GLY A 91 5.93 -6.04 10.95
N CYS A 92 5.95 -7.06 10.09
CA CYS A 92 6.78 -8.26 10.23
C CYS A 92 6.95 -8.92 8.86
N GLU A 93 7.83 -9.92 8.81
CA GLU A 93 8.21 -10.67 7.60
C GLU A 93 7.04 -11.33 6.84
N ARG A 94 5.85 -11.42 7.44
CA ARG A 94 4.65 -11.99 6.79
C ARG A 94 4.04 -11.06 5.74
N ARG A 95 4.29 -9.76 5.85
CA ARG A 95 3.85 -8.74 4.87
C ARG A 95 2.37 -8.85 4.49
N CYS A 96 1.51 -9.16 5.47
CA CYS A 96 0.11 -9.46 5.23
C CYS A 96 -0.55 -8.33 4.41
N GLY A 97 -1.16 -8.67 3.27
CA GLY A 97 -1.89 -7.73 2.43
C GLY A 97 -1.04 -6.92 1.45
N HIS A 98 0.23 -7.30 1.24
CA HIS A 98 1.06 -6.64 0.26
C HIS A 98 0.48 -6.65 -1.16
N PRO A 99 0.68 -5.59 -1.96
CA PRO A 99 0.38 -5.64 -3.39
C PRO A 99 1.19 -6.75 -4.09
N GLY A 100 0.58 -7.34 -5.11
CA GLY A 100 1.35 -8.07 -6.12
C GLY A 100 2.09 -7.08 -7.03
N GLY A 101 3.03 -7.58 -7.83
CA GLY A 101 3.79 -6.72 -8.73
C GLY A 101 5.06 -6.15 -8.09
N ARG A 102 5.57 -5.06 -8.69
CA ARG A 102 6.71 -4.30 -8.18
C ARG A 102 6.25 -3.29 -7.12
N TRP A 103 6.95 -3.20 -5.99
CA TRP A 103 6.56 -2.37 -4.84
C TRP A 103 7.75 -2.07 -3.93
N VAL A 104 7.65 -1.00 -3.14
CA VAL A 104 8.59 -0.68 -2.06
C VAL A 104 8.09 -1.31 -0.77
N ASP A 105 8.83 -2.28 -0.24
CA ASP A 105 8.57 -2.92 1.06
C ASP A 105 9.33 -2.15 2.16
N ALA A 106 8.58 -1.48 3.04
CA ALA A 106 9.09 -0.89 4.27
C ALA A 106 8.84 -1.87 5.42
N LEU A 107 9.80 -2.77 5.64
CA LEU A 107 9.71 -3.82 6.64
C LEU A 107 10.25 -3.35 7.98
N ALA A 108 9.41 -3.31 9.00
CA ALA A 108 9.86 -3.07 10.36
C ALA A 108 10.83 -4.17 10.80
N ILE A 109 12.05 -3.78 11.20
CA ILE A 109 13.06 -4.65 11.82
C ILE A 109 13.16 -4.39 13.33
N SER A 110 12.63 -3.25 13.79
CA SER A 110 12.41 -2.94 15.20
C SER A 110 11.12 -2.11 15.37
N GLY A 111 10.88 -1.56 16.56
CA GLY A 111 9.79 -0.60 16.76
C GLY A 111 10.02 0.75 16.07
N THR A 112 11.27 1.08 15.76
CA THR A 112 11.71 2.38 15.22
C THR A 112 12.53 2.25 13.95
N ASP A 113 12.91 1.05 13.53
CA ASP A 113 13.81 0.86 12.39
C ASP A 113 13.14 0.01 11.31
N TYR A 114 13.45 0.33 10.06
CA TYR A 114 12.86 -0.29 8.88
C TYR A 114 13.94 -0.69 7.89
N ARG A 115 13.76 -1.84 7.26
CA ARG A 115 14.46 -2.22 6.03
C ARG A 115 13.60 -1.86 4.83
N LEU A 116 14.10 -0.98 3.98
CA LEU A 116 13.49 -0.64 2.71
C LEU A 116 14.06 -1.51 1.60
N THR A 117 13.19 -2.10 0.80
CA THR A 117 13.58 -2.91 -0.36
C THR A 117 12.58 -2.70 -1.48
N VAL A 118 13.05 -2.42 -2.70
CA VAL A 118 12.21 -2.52 -3.89
C VAL A 118 12.11 -4.00 -4.24
N ARG A 119 10.90 -4.57 -4.22
CA ARG A 119 10.67 -5.95 -4.63
C ARG A 119 9.99 -5.97 -5.98
N ASP A 120 10.37 -6.93 -6.82
CA ASP A 120 9.78 -7.16 -8.14
C ASP A 120 8.88 -8.41 -8.14
N ALA A 121 7.94 -8.46 -9.08
CA ALA A 121 6.93 -9.53 -9.19
C ALA A 121 7.51 -10.93 -9.51
N ARG A 122 8.78 -11.00 -9.93
CA ARG A 122 9.37 -12.16 -10.62
C ARG A 122 9.95 -13.22 -9.69
N GLU A 123 10.25 -12.87 -8.43
CA GLU A 123 11.03 -13.72 -7.52
C GLU A 123 10.19 -14.23 -6.33
N PRO A 124 9.55 -15.41 -6.46
CA PRO A 124 8.85 -16.04 -5.34
C PRO A 124 9.80 -16.65 -4.29
N ASP A 125 11.09 -16.86 -4.58
CA ASP A 125 12.02 -17.60 -3.70
C ASP A 125 13.44 -17.00 -3.56
N GLY A 126 13.72 -15.81 -4.11
CA GLY A 126 15.08 -15.26 -4.16
C GLY A 126 15.18 -13.78 -3.79
N VAL A 127 15.14 -13.45 -2.50
CA VAL A 127 15.50 -12.10 -2.05
C VAL A 127 16.99 -12.10 -1.74
N THR A 128 17.80 -11.56 -2.64
CA THR A 128 19.09 -11.01 -2.22
C THR A 128 18.81 -9.67 -1.55
N ASP A 129 19.37 -9.43 -0.35
CA ASP A 129 19.43 -8.09 0.29
C ASP A 129 20.21 -7.05 -0.55
N ALA A 130 20.57 -7.37 -1.80
CA ALA A 130 21.20 -6.46 -2.75
C ALA A 130 20.24 -5.29 -3.03
N GLY A 131 20.52 -4.15 -2.40
CA GLY A 131 19.70 -2.94 -2.49
C GLY A 131 18.78 -2.67 -1.29
N ALA A 132 18.81 -3.50 -0.25
CA ALA A 132 18.11 -3.20 1.00
C ALA A 132 18.81 -2.07 1.78
N THR A 133 18.04 -1.12 2.28
CA THR A 133 18.57 -0.01 3.10
C THR A 133 17.85 0.03 4.43
N ASP A 134 18.61 -0.02 5.53
CA ASP A 134 18.06 0.13 6.87
C ASP A 134 17.97 1.63 7.21
N VAL A 135 16.80 2.08 7.67
CA VAL A 135 16.48 3.48 7.98
C VAL A 135 15.73 3.60 9.29
N ALA A 136 15.95 4.70 10.00
CA ALA A 136 15.15 5.02 11.18
C ALA A 136 13.75 5.52 10.77
N ALA A 137 12.74 5.33 11.62
CA ALA A 137 11.35 5.69 11.37
C ALA A 137 11.19 7.19 11.12
N GLU A 138 12.06 8.02 11.70
CA GLU A 138 12.08 9.46 11.53
C GLU A 138 12.54 9.87 10.11
N GLN A 139 13.37 9.04 9.48
CA GLN A 139 13.91 9.24 8.12
C GLN A 139 13.05 8.56 7.04
N LEU A 140 11.99 7.86 7.46
CA LEU A 140 11.21 6.97 6.61
C LEU A 140 10.47 7.73 5.49
N ALA A 141 10.11 8.99 5.71
CA ALA A 141 9.45 9.82 4.69
C ALA A 141 10.35 10.02 3.46
N ASP A 142 11.55 10.56 3.67
CA ASP A 142 12.51 10.87 2.62
C ASP A 142 13.01 9.60 1.92
N ALA A 143 13.26 8.55 2.69
CA ALA A 143 13.72 7.28 2.16
C ALA A 143 12.65 6.60 1.29
N VAL A 144 11.38 6.67 1.69
CA VAL A 144 10.26 6.19 0.87
C VAL A 144 10.08 7.03 -0.39
N ALA A 145 10.16 8.36 -0.29
CA ALA A 145 10.09 9.23 -1.46
C ALA A 145 11.20 8.89 -2.47
N THR A 146 12.43 8.70 -1.99
CA THR A 146 13.57 8.29 -2.81
C THR A 146 13.34 6.93 -3.45
N ALA A 147 12.89 5.92 -2.68
CA ALA A 147 12.67 4.56 -3.18
C ALA A 147 11.52 4.48 -4.21
N ARG A 148 10.54 5.38 -4.10
CA ARG A 148 9.44 5.52 -5.07
C ARG A 148 9.81 6.35 -6.30
N GLY A 149 10.96 7.04 -6.29
CA GLY A 149 11.34 7.98 -7.34
C GLY A 149 10.54 9.29 -7.30
N THR A 150 10.05 9.68 -6.12
CA THR A 150 9.24 10.88 -5.88
C THR A 150 9.96 11.92 -5.01
N ALA A 151 11.28 11.80 -4.84
CA ALA A 151 12.14 12.76 -4.15
C ALA A 151 12.57 13.89 -5.11
#